data_AF-A0A955WC17-F1
#
_entry.id   AF-A0A955WC17-F1
#
_cell.length_a   1.000
_cell.length_b   1.000
_cell.length_c   1.000
_cell.angle_alpha   90.00
_cell.angle_beta   90.00
_cell.angle_gamma   90.00
#
_symmetry.space_group_name_H-M   'P 1'
#
loop_
_entity.id
_entity.type
_entity.pdbx_description
1 polymer ?
#
loop_
_entity_poly.entity_id
_entity_poly.type
_entity_poly.pdbx_seq_one_letter_code
_entity_poly.pdbx_strand_id
1 'polypeptide(L)'
;MSEAAIKQVEGLLALAGETEGDKPSLAGAVRRLAVGGAVAPGLGEADLDEDASEDIDGDDGERTGRRRRRNRTRARTISIRRLSKAELNRGRMLYPEEDYWRPKTRTECVDMERPCPFVSCKYHLYIDVHPVRGSIKLNFPDVDVWEMTETCSLDIADRGGITLEEVGEIMNLTRERVRQVETTGLGKLEAVKDIERLKDYVF
;
A
#
# COMPACT_ATOMS: atom_id res chain seq x y z
N MET A 1 -38.42 48.63 -15.43
CA MET A 1 -37.08 48.06 -15.15
C MET A 1 -36.07 48.93 -15.90
N SER A 2 -35.30 49.73 -15.16
CA SER A 2 -34.53 50.87 -15.67
C SER A 2 -33.39 50.46 -16.61
N GLU A 3 -33.06 51.33 -17.58
CA GLU A 3 -31.94 51.20 -18.54
C GLU A 3 -30.58 50.92 -17.88
N ALA A 4 -30.45 51.19 -16.57
CA ALA A 4 -29.27 50.87 -15.78
C ALA A 4 -29.05 49.35 -15.59
N ALA A 5 -30.12 48.54 -15.61
CA ALA A 5 -30.02 47.09 -15.44
C ALA A 5 -29.57 46.38 -16.74
N ILE A 6 -29.90 46.94 -17.91
CA ILE A 6 -29.55 46.35 -19.22
C ILE A 6 -28.06 46.57 -19.53
N LYS A 7 -27.50 47.75 -19.21
CA LYS A 7 -26.06 48.02 -19.36
C LYS A 7 -25.18 47.19 -18.42
N GLN A 8 -25.70 46.75 -17.27
CA GLN A 8 -24.96 45.87 -16.36
C GLN A 8 -24.91 44.41 -16.85
N VAL A 9 -25.93 43.95 -17.58
CA VAL A 9 -25.96 42.59 -18.16
C VAL A 9 -25.07 42.51 -19.42
N GLU A 10 -25.05 43.56 -20.25
CA GLU A 10 -24.16 43.63 -21.42
C GLU A 10 -22.67 43.76 -21.05
N GLY A 11 -22.34 44.42 -19.94
CA GLY A 11 -20.96 44.51 -19.43
C GLY A 11 -20.41 43.20 -18.86
N LEU A 12 -21.28 42.35 -18.30
CA LEU A 12 -20.90 41.06 -17.73
C LEU A 12 -20.76 39.95 -18.79
N LEU A 13 -21.48 40.05 -19.92
CA LEU A 13 -21.33 39.11 -21.04
C LEU A 13 -20.07 39.37 -21.90
N ALA A 14 -19.48 40.57 -21.83
CA ALA A 14 -18.27 40.93 -22.58
C ALA A 14 -16.95 40.40 -21.97
N LEU A 15 -17.00 39.78 -20.79
CA LEU A 15 -15.84 39.15 -20.14
C LEU A 15 -15.85 37.61 -20.24
N ALA A 16 -16.81 37.03 -20.95
CA ALA A 16 -17.10 35.59 -20.93
C ALA A 16 -16.86 34.84 -22.27
N GLY A 17 -16.08 35.40 -23.20
CA GLY A 17 -15.59 34.67 -24.38
C GLY A 17 -14.39 35.41 -24.99
N GLU A 18 -13.34 34.79 -25.51
CA GLU A 18 -13.00 33.39 -25.78
C GLU A 18 -11.46 33.32 -25.76
N THR A 19 -10.87 32.28 -25.16
CA THR A 19 -9.58 31.75 -25.63
C THR A 19 -9.67 30.23 -25.60
N GLU A 20 -10.20 29.65 -26.68
CA GLU A 20 -9.80 28.30 -27.09
C GLU A 20 -8.31 28.34 -27.43
N GLY A 21 -7.50 27.67 -26.61
CA GLY A 21 -6.06 27.57 -26.81
C GLY A 21 -5.35 27.07 -25.57
N ASP A 22 -5.02 25.78 -25.59
CA ASP A 22 -4.05 25.11 -24.71
C ASP A 22 -4.49 24.88 -23.25
N LYS A 23 -5.34 23.86 -23.03
CA LYS A 23 -5.47 23.25 -21.70
C LYS A 23 -4.16 22.53 -21.37
N PRO A 24 -3.39 22.94 -20.36
CA PRO A 24 -2.26 22.14 -19.92
C PRO A 24 -2.80 20.80 -19.46
N SER A 25 -2.33 19.72 -20.07
CA SER A 25 -2.65 18.37 -19.62
C SER A 25 -2.38 18.27 -18.12
N LEU A 26 -3.21 17.51 -17.40
CA LEU A 26 -3.04 17.26 -15.97
C LEU A 26 -1.62 16.74 -15.62
N ALA A 27 -0.89 16.22 -16.60
CA ALA A 27 0.53 15.88 -16.49
C ALA A 27 1.45 17.09 -16.19
N GLY A 28 1.09 18.31 -16.61
CA GLY A 28 1.85 19.54 -16.37
C GLY A 28 1.58 20.20 -15.01
N ALA A 29 0.34 20.11 -14.50
CA ALA A 29 -0.01 20.67 -13.20
C ALA A 29 0.62 19.90 -12.03
N VAL A 30 0.73 18.57 -12.16
CA VAL A 30 1.46 17.71 -11.22
C VAL A 30 2.96 18.06 -11.20
N ARG A 31 3.51 18.56 -12.31
CA ARG A 31 4.93 18.94 -12.42
C ARG A 31 5.25 20.31 -11.81
N ARG A 32 4.28 21.22 -11.67
CA ARG A 32 4.51 22.54 -11.03
C ARG A 32 4.25 22.53 -9.52
N LEU A 33 3.35 21.68 -9.02
CA LEU A 33 3.20 21.48 -7.57
C LEU A 33 4.41 20.76 -6.95
N ALA A 34 5.23 20.09 -7.76
CA ALA A 34 6.50 19.49 -7.34
C ALA A 34 7.66 20.50 -7.16
N VAL A 35 7.50 21.79 -7.53
CA VAL A 35 8.61 22.78 -7.50
C VAL A 35 8.34 23.96 -6.55
N GLY A 36 7.19 24.01 -5.88
CA GLY A 36 6.76 25.17 -5.07
C GLY A 36 6.71 24.99 -3.55
N GLY A 37 7.14 23.84 -3.01
CA GLY A 37 7.17 23.59 -1.57
C GLY A 37 8.59 23.44 -1.08
N ALA A 38 9.15 24.51 -0.50
CA ALA A 38 10.44 24.48 0.19
C ALA A 38 10.37 23.52 1.38
N VAL A 39 10.74 22.27 1.15
CA VAL A 39 11.18 21.35 2.20
C VAL A 39 12.69 21.22 2.06
N ALA A 40 13.39 21.43 3.18
CA ALA A 40 14.83 21.53 3.27
C ALA A 40 15.59 20.44 2.47
N PRO A 41 16.66 20.79 1.73
CA PRO A 41 17.46 19.82 1.00
C PRO A 41 18.44 19.18 2.00
N GLY A 42 18.18 17.95 2.41
CA GLY A 42 19.06 17.32 3.40
C GLY A 42 18.63 15.96 3.89
N LEU A 43 18.04 15.13 3.02
CA LEU A 43 18.01 13.69 3.22
C LEU A 43 18.32 13.09 1.85
N GLY A 44 19.56 12.67 1.68
CA GLY A 44 19.96 11.86 0.54
C GLY A 44 19.01 10.67 0.46
N GLU A 45 18.60 10.37 -0.76
CA GLU A 45 18.01 9.11 -1.17
C GLU A 45 19.04 8.02 -0.89
N ALA A 46 19.15 7.61 0.38
CA ALA A 46 19.88 6.42 0.78
C ALA A 46 18.99 5.24 0.38
N ASP A 47 19.26 4.73 -0.81
CA ASP A 47 19.18 3.33 -1.20
C ASP A 47 18.04 2.56 -0.52
N LEU A 48 16.86 2.58 -1.16
CA LEU A 48 15.75 1.67 -0.85
C LEU A 48 16.01 0.22 -1.34
N ASP A 49 17.27 -0.11 -1.62
CA ASP A 49 17.71 -1.42 -2.07
C ASP A 49 18.52 -2.08 -0.95
N GLU A 50 17.83 -2.70 0.00
CA GLU A 50 18.31 -3.88 0.74
C GLU A 50 17.14 -4.51 1.54
N ASP A 51 16.84 -5.77 1.20
CA ASP A 51 16.26 -6.81 2.09
C ASP A 51 14.73 -7.02 2.17
N ALA A 52 13.95 -6.75 1.12
CA ALA A 52 12.52 -7.07 1.12
C ALA A 52 12.06 -8.00 -0.02
N SER A 53 12.83 -9.05 -0.34
CA SER A 53 12.30 -10.35 -0.84
C SER A 53 13.40 -11.37 -1.17
N GLU A 54 14.56 -11.34 -0.52
CA GLU A 54 15.49 -12.46 -0.68
C GLU A 54 14.93 -13.66 0.08
N ASP A 55 14.25 -14.52 -0.67
CA ASP A 55 13.95 -15.90 -0.31
C ASP A 55 15.29 -16.64 -0.10
N ILE A 56 15.89 -16.49 1.08
CA ILE A 56 17.02 -17.33 1.52
C ILE A 56 16.43 -18.55 2.24
N ASP A 57 16.69 -19.71 1.66
CA ASP A 57 16.28 -21.03 2.14
C ASP A 57 16.87 -21.33 3.54
N GLY A 58 15.99 -21.50 4.52
CA GLY A 58 16.33 -22.13 5.80
C GLY A 58 16.11 -23.64 5.70
N ASP A 59 17.19 -24.38 5.46
CA ASP A 59 17.29 -25.82 5.75
C ASP A 59 17.28 -26.01 7.27
N ASP A 60 16.09 -26.15 7.84
CA ASP A 60 15.94 -26.39 9.27
C ASP A 60 16.01 -27.90 9.55
N GLY A 61 17.19 -28.30 10.03
CA GLY A 61 17.55 -29.64 10.44
C GLY A 61 16.54 -30.32 11.37
N GLU A 62 16.46 -31.62 11.16
CA GLU A 62 15.80 -32.67 11.92
C GLU A 62 15.63 -32.39 13.43
N ARG A 63 14.37 -32.23 13.88
CA ARG A 63 13.93 -32.57 15.26
C ARG A 63 12.42 -32.80 15.36
N THR A 64 12.11 -34.08 15.54
CA THR A 64 11.00 -34.71 16.28
C THR A 64 9.76 -33.88 16.65
N GLY A 65 8.60 -34.27 16.11
CA GLY A 65 7.29 -33.81 16.56
C GLY A 65 6.26 -33.85 15.44
N ARG A 66 5.56 -34.98 15.30
CA ARG A 66 4.56 -35.24 14.25
C ARG A 66 3.27 -34.43 14.47
N ARG A 67 3.36 -33.11 14.51
CA ARG A 67 2.19 -32.24 14.24
C ARG A 67 2.01 -32.28 12.73
N ARG A 68 0.81 -32.65 12.26
CA ARG A 68 0.47 -32.64 10.83
C ARG A 68 0.86 -31.27 10.27
N ARG A 69 1.99 -31.19 9.55
CA ARG A 69 2.31 -30.04 8.71
C ARG A 69 1.12 -29.92 7.76
N ARG A 70 0.20 -28.99 8.04
CA ARG A 70 -0.72 -28.53 7.00
C ARG A 70 0.21 -28.16 5.85
N ASN A 71 0.05 -28.83 4.71
CA ASN A 71 0.84 -28.60 3.52
C ASN A 71 0.47 -27.19 3.05
N ARG A 72 1.09 -26.19 3.68
CA ARG A 72 0.73 -24.80 3.50
C ARG A 72 1.46 -24.37 2.24
N THR A 73 0.69 -24.17 1.19
CA THR A 73 1.24 -23.70 -0.06
C THR A 73 1.95 -22.37 0.20
N ARG A 74 3.21 -22.32 -0.25
CA ARG A 74 4.08 -21.18 -0.04
C ARG A 74 3.46 -19.95 -0.71
N ALA A 75 3.72 -18.79 -0.14
CA ALA A 75 3.37 -17.52 -0.77
C ALA A 75 3.88 -17.47 -2.22
N ARG A 76 3.08 -16.88 -3.12
CA ARG A 76 3.38 -16.83 -4.55
C ARG A 76 3.63 -15.38 -4.98
N THR A 77 4.80 -15.13 -5.55
CA THR A 77 5.16 -13.80 -6.07
C THR A 77 4.97 -13.73 -7.59
N ILE A 78 4.14 -12.79 -8.03
CA ILE A 78 3.91 -12.45 -9.43
C ILE A 78 4.78 -11.22 -9.75
N SER A 79 5.72 -11.38 -10.67
CA SER A 79 6.60 -10.29 -11.10
C SER A 79 6.08 -9.67 -12.40
N ILE A 80 5.78 -8.37 -12.37
CA ILE A 80 5.36 -7.61 -13.55
C ILE A 80 6.40 -7.69 -14.67
N ARG A 81 7.70 -7.65 -14.32
CA ARG A 81 8.79 -7.71 -15.31
C ARG A 81 8.90 -9.05 -16.05
N ARG A 82 8.30 -10.11 -15.51
CA ARG A 82 8.30 -11.45 -16.13
C ARG A 82 7.09 -11.68 -17.05
N LEU A 83 6.11 -10.77 -17.04
CA LEU A 83 4.95 -10.86 -17.92
C LEU A 83 5.29 -10.25 -19.29
N SER A 84 4.83 -10.91 -20.34
CA SER A 84 4.94 -10.38 -21.70
C SER A 84 4.05 -9.14 -21.85
N LYS A 85 4.43 -8.25 -22.78
CA LYS A 85 3.61 -7.10 -23.15
C LYS A 85 2.20 -7.50 -23.61
N ALA A 86 2.07 -8.66 -24.25
CA ALA A 86 0.79 -9.21 -24.68
C ALA A 86 -0.09 -9.64 -23.49
N GLU A 87 0.49 -10.24 -22.46
CA GLU A 87 -0.22 -10.60 -21.21
C GLU A 87 -0.66 -9.37 -20.43
N LEU A 88 0.22 -8.36 -20.32
CA LEU A 88 -0.13 -7.09 -19.66
C LEU A 88 -1.27 -6.37 -20.39
N ASN A 89 -1.21 -6.28 -21.72
CA ASN A 89 -2.27 -5.68 -22.53
C ASN A 89 -3.59 -6.47 -22.42
N ARG A 90 -3.51 -7.81 -22.42
CA ARG A 90 -4.69 -8.66 -22.19
C ARG A 90 -5.30 -8.41 -20.82
N GLY A 91 -4.49 -8.31 -19.78
CA GLY A 91 -4.94 -7.98 -18.43
C GLY A 91 -5.69 -6.65 -18.39
N ARG A 92 -5.14 -5.60 -19.01
CA ARG A 92 -5.79 -4.28 -19.10
C ARG A 92 -7.10 -4.29 -19.90
N MET A 93 -7.22 -5.13 -20.93
CA MET A 93 -8.47 -5.26 -21.69
C MET A 93 -9.55 -6.06 -20.94
N LEU A 94 -9.15 -7.10 -20.21
CA LEU A 94 -10.07 -7.94 -19.43
C LEU A 94 -10.55 -7.24 -18.16
N TYR A 95 -9.67 -6.47 -17.52
CA TYR A 95 -9.92 -5.77 -16.28
C TYR A 95 -9.53 -4.29 -16.45
N PRO A 96 -10.42 -3.47 -17.04
CA PRO A 96 -10.18 -2.03 -17.15
C PRO A 96 -10.07 -1.42 -15.75
N GLU A 97 -9.24 -0.39 -15.63
CA GLU A 97 -9.18 0.41 -14.40
C GLU A 97 -10.51 1.17 -14.28
N GLU A 98 -11.36 0.72 -13.36
CA GLU A 98 -12.62 1.37 -13.03
C GLU A 98 -12.48 2.11 -11.70
N ASP A 99 -12.96 3.35 -11.67
CA ASP A 99 -13.06 4.13 -10.44
C ASP A 99 -14.29 3.66 -9.66
N TYR A 100 -14.06 2.83 -8.65
CA TYR A 100 -15.07 2.48 -7.65
C TYR A 100 -14.80 3.21 -6.33
N TRP A 101 -15.87 3.37 -5.54
CA TRP A 101 -15.73 3.98 -4.22
C TRP A 101 -14.91 3.08 -3.29
N ARG A 102 -13.92 3.68 -2.61
CA ARG A 102 -13.07 3.00 -1.62
C ARG A 102 -12.85 3.92 -0.42
N PRO A 103 -12.90 3.40 0.83
CA PRO A 103 -12.59 4.18 2.03
C PRO A 103 -11.17 4.75 1.95
N LYS A 104 -11.01 6.02 2.34
CA LYS A 104 -9.71 6.70 2.39
C LYS A 104 -9.11 6.68 3.78
N THR A 105 -9.96 6.67 4.81
CA THR A 105 -9.55 6.78 6.20
C THR A 105 -9.91 5.52 6.99
N ARG A 106 -9.20 5.27 8.10
CA ARG A 106 -9.49 4.15 9.01
C ARG A 106 -10.92 4.24 9.58
N THR A 107 -11.36 5.45 9.89
CA THR A 107 -12.69 5.71 10.45
C THR A 107 -13.82 5.30 9.50
N GLU A 108 -13.59 5.39 8.19
CA GLU A 108 -14.55 4.94 7.17
C GLU A 108 -14.57 3.41 7.02
N CYS A 109 -13.50 2.71 7.39
CA CYS A 109 -13.37 1.27 7.14
C CYS A 109 -13.47 0.37 8.37
N VAL A 110 -13.44 0.93 9.57
CA VAL A 110 -13.46 0.17 10.82
C VAL A 110 -14.71 -0.69 10.95
N ASP A 111 -15.89 -0.13 10.73
CA ASP A 111 -17.19 -0.79 10.93
C ASP A 111 -17.73 -1.49 9.68
N MET A 112 -16.92 -1.63 8.62
CA MET A 112 -17.34 -2.35 7.41
C MET A 112 -17.34 -3.87 7.60
N GLU A 113 -18.07 -4.56 6.73
CA GLU A 113 -18.13 -6.03 6.70
C GLU A 113 -16.75 -6.67 6.65
N ARG A 114 -16.60 -7.81 7.34
CA ARG A 114 -15.40 -8.65 7.32
C ARG A 114 -15.79 -10.04 6.80
N PRO A 115 -15.01 -10.68 5.92
CA PRO A 115 -13.70 -10.29 5.37
C PRO A 115 -13.69 -9.01 4.50
N CYS A 116 -12.61 -8.22 4.58
CA CYS A 116 -12.54 -6.92 3.90
C CYS A 116 -12.53 -7.08 2.37
N PRO A 117 -13.43 -6.42 1.62
CA PRO A 117 -13.47 -6.55 0.15
C PRO A 117 -12.34 -5.78 -0.55
N PHE A 118 -11.69 -4.84 0.13
CA PHE A 118 -10.69 -3.95 -0.45
C PHE A 118 -9.29 -4.57 -0.43
N VAL A 119 -9.09 -5.62 -1.24
CA VAL A 119 -7.82 -6.36 -1.35
C VAL A 119 -6.63 -5.51 -1.84
N SER A 120 -6.91 -4.38 -2.49
CA SER A 120 -5.91 -3.39 -2.94
C SER A 120 -5.39 -2.49 -1.82
N CYS A 121 -5.92 -2.61 -0.60
CA CYS A 121 -5.47 -1.82 0.54
C CYS A 121 -4.06 -2.20 0.97
N LYS A 122 -3.23 -1.19 1.31
CA LYS A 122 -1.87 -1.37 1.85
C LYS A 122 -1.82 -2.26 3.10
N TYR A 123 -2.89 -2.29 3.89
CA TYR A 123 -3.00 -3.04 5.14
C TYR A 123 -3.69 -4.40 4.98
N HIS A 124 -4.01 -4.80 3.74
CA HIS A 124 -4.70 -6.06 3.48
C HIS A 124 -3.73 -7.24 3.53
N LEU A 125 -4.08 -8.29 4.27
CA LEU A 125 -3.16 -9.43 4.51
C LEU A 125 -3.05 -10.42 3.34
N TYR A 126 -3.92 -10.31 2.35
CA TYR A 126 -3.92 -11.22 1.19
C TYR A 126 -2.82 -10.89 0.17
N ILE A 127 -2.57 -9.60 -0.09
CA ILE A 127 -1.70 -9.12 -1.16
C ILE A 127 -0.69 -8.11 -0.60
N ASP A 128 0.60 -8.36 -0.84
CA ASP A 128 1.68 -7.40 -0.61
C ASP A 128 2.25 -6.91 -1.95
N VAL A 129 2.26 -5.60 -2.18
CA VAL A 129 2.80 -4.99 -3.40
C VAL A 129 4.11 -4.27 -3.10
N HIS A 130 5.17 -4.63 -3.83
CA HIS A 130 6.44 -3.94 -3.74
C HIS A 130 6.35 -2.57 -4.43
N PRO A 131 6.65 -1.44 -3.75
CA PRO A 131 6.40 -0.09 -4.27
C PRO A 131 7.21 0.24 -5.53
N VAL A 132 8.49 -0.15 -5.58
CA VAL A 132 9.38 0.13 -6.71
C VAL A 132 9.25 -0.91 -7.83
N ARG A 133 9.37 -2.21 -7.48
CA ARG A 133 9.44 -3.30 -8.46
C ARG A 133 8.07 -3.67 -9.03
N GLY A 134 6.98 -3.33 -8.32
CA GLY A 134 5.62 -3.72 -8.67
C GLY A 134 5.36 -5.23 -8.59
N SER A 135 6.22 -6.00 -7.93
CA SER A 135 5.95 -7.42 -7.68
C SER A 135 4.82 -7.56 -6.67
N ILE A 136 3.89 -8.47 -6.96
CA ILE A 136 2.70 -8.75 -6.14
C ILE A 136 2.92 -10.10 -5.46
N LYS A 137 2.99 -10.13 -4.13
CA LYS A 137 3.09 -11.35 -3.33
C LYS A 137 1.71 -11.71 -2.77
N LEU A 138 1.25 -12.91 -3.09
CA LEU A 138 0.07 -13.52 -2.51
C LEU A 138 0.48 -14.33 -1.29
N ASN A 139 0.02 -13.93 -0.11
CA ASN A 139 0.38 -14.62 1.14
C ASN A 139 -0.26 -16.01 1.20
N PHE A 140 -1.51 -16.13 0.75
CA PHE A 140 -2.25 -17.40 0.67
C PHE A 140 -2.79 -17.63 -0.74
N PRO A 141 -2.03 -18.29 -1.64
CA PRO A 141 -2.50 -18.51 -3.00
C PRO A 141 -3.66 -19.51 -3.11
N ASP A 142 -3.85 -20.35 -2.08
CA ASP A 142 -4.85 -21.43 -2.06
C ASP A 142 -6.07 -21.13 -1.18
N VAL A 143 -6.10 -19.95 -0.55
CA VAL A 143 -7.20 -19.54 0.33
C VAL A 143 -7.83 -18.30 -0.26
N ASP A 144 -9.12 -18.34 -0.49
CA ASP A 144 -9.84 -17.18 -0.99
C ASP A 144 -10.10 -16.16 0.11
N VAL A 145 -10.31 -14.90 -0.28
CA VAL A 145 -10.45 -13.76 0.66
C VAL A 145 -11.60 -13.96 1.64
N TRP A 146 -12.70 -14.56 1.21
CA TRP A 146 -13.86 -14.83 2.05
C TRP A 146 -13.67 -15.97 3.05
N GLU A 147 -12.61 -16.78 2.90
CA GLU A 147 -12.28 -17.87 3.83
C GLU A 147 -11.19 -17.47 4.84
N MET A 148 -10.59 -16.28 4.66
CA MET A 148 -9.58 -15.76 5.56
C MET A 148 -10.19 -15.39 6.92
N THR A 149 -9.53 -15.81 7.99
CA THR A 149 -9.92 -15.47 9.36
C THR A 149 -9.68 -14.00 9.66
N GLU A 150 -8.58 -13.44 9.15
CA GLU A 150 -8.18 -12.05 9.35
C GLU A 150 -7.74 -11.46 8.01
N THR A 151 -8.29 -10.30 7.64
CA THR A 151 -7.97 -9.63 6.37
C THR A 151 -7.21 -8.33 6.53
N CYS A 152 -7.16 -7.75 7.74
CA CYS A 152 -6.63 -6.40 7.98
C CYS A 152 -5.58 -6.42 9.08
N SER A 153 -4.38 -5.90 8.79
CA SER A 153 -3.32 -5.77 9.79
C SER A 153 -3.63 -4.74 10.88
N LEU A 154 -4.40 -3.70 10.56
CA LEU A 154 -4.83 -2.71 11.55
C LEU A 154 -5.82 -3.30 12.56
N ASP A 155 -6.74 -4.17 12.13
CA ASP A 155 -7.68 -4.82 13.06
C ASP A 155 -6.95 -5.75 14.05
N ILE A 156 -5.85 -6.38 13.60
CA ILE A 156 -5.00 -7.19 14.49
C ILE A 156 -4.22 -6.29 15.45
N ALA A 157 -3.68 -5.17 14.96
CA ALA A 157 -2.94 -4.23 15.78
C ALA A 157 -3.81 -3.61 16.89
N ASP A 158 -5.07 -3.29 16.57
CA ASP A 158 -6.03 -2.70 17.53
C ASP A 158 -6.37 -3.66 18.69
N ARG A 159 -6.30 -4.99 18.48
CA ARG A 159 -6.53 -5.98 19.55
C ARG A 159 -5.38 -6.03 20.57
N GLY A 160 -4.18 -5.64 20.15
CA GLY A 160 -2.97 -5.67 20.96
C GLY A 160 -2.47 -7.09 21.27
N GLY A 161 -1.16 -7.20 21.52
CA GLY A 161 -0.55 -8.39 22.12
C GLY A 161 -0.65 -9.68 21.29
N ILE A 162 0.04 -9.73 20.15
CA ILE A 162 0.15 -10.94 19.31
C ILE A 162 1.55 -11.56 19.45
N THR A 163 1.63 -12.88 19.44
CA THR A 163 2.91 -13.60 19.47
C THR A 163 3.55 -13.68 18.07
N LEU A 164 4.88 -13.86 18.01
CA LEU A 164 5.60 -14.02 16.73
C LEU A 164 5.13 -15.25 15.93
N GLU A 165 4.64 -16.27 16.63
CA GLU A 165 4.09 -17.48 16.03
C GLU A 165 2.75 -17.20 15.33
N GLU A 166 1.85 -16.50 16.01
CA GLU A 166 0.56 -16.10 15.44
C GLU A 166 0.73 -15.13 14.26
N VAL A 167 1.68 -14.19 14.32
CA VAL A 167 2.00 -13.31 13.18
C VAL A 167 2.50 -14.14 12.00
N GLY A 168 3.37 -15.12 12.24
CA GLY A 168 3.84 -16.04 11.20
C GLY A 168 2.70 -16.84 10.58
N GLU A 169 1.75 -17.30 11.41
CA GLU A 169 0.54 -17.94 10.93
C GLU A 169 -0.30 -16.99 10.06
N ILE A 170 -0.52 -15.75 10.48
CA ILE A 170 -1.36 -14.79 9.74
C ILE A 170 -0.73 -14.32 8.43
N MET A 171 0.59 -14.18 8.36
CA MET A 171 1.29 -13.66 7.16
C MET A 171 1.92 -14.74 6.26
N ASN A 172 1.71 -16.02 6.57
CA ASN A 172 2.39 -17.14 5.92
C ASN A 172 3.93 -17.05 5.99
N LEU A 173 4.46 -16.63 7.14
CA LEU A 173 5.89 -16.50 7.39
C LEU A 173 6.35 -17.49 8.46
N THR A 174 7.62 -17.86 8.42
CA THR A 174 8.21 -18.59 9.54
C THR A 174 8.37 -17.66 10.74
N ARG A 175 8.28 -18.20 11.95
CA ARG A 175 8.53 -17.47 13.20
C ARG A 175 9.85 -16.71 13.16
N GLU A 176 10.90 -17.37 12.65
CA GLU A 176 12.23 -16.76 12.57
C GLU A 176 12.27 -15.59 11.59
N ARG A 177 11.56 -15.67 10.46
CA ARG A 177 11.47 -14.55 9.53
C ARG A 177 10.76 -13.35 10.16
N VAL A 178 9.68 -13.58 10.91
CA VAL A 178 8.99 -12.50 11.65
C VAL A 178 9.95 -11.84 12.65
N ARG A 179 10.71 -12.62 13.41
CA ARG A 179 11.73 -12.12 14.35
C ARG A 179 12.80 -11.27 13.66
N GLN A 180 13.27 -11.70 12.48
CA GLN A 180 14.24 -10.91 11.70
C GLN A 180 13.65 -9.58 11.26
N VAL A 181 12.45 -9.59 10.69
CA VAL A 181 11.75 -8.37 10.26
C VAL A 181 11.52 -7.42 11.43
N GLU A 182 11.13 -7.93 12.59
CA GLU A 182 11.00 -7.16 13.83
C GLU A 182 12.33 -6.52 14.23
N THR A 183 13.42 -7.30 14.27
CA THR A 183 14.75 -6.80 14.66
C THR A 183 15.24 -5.71 13.71
N THR A 184 15.12 -5.93 12.39
CA THR A 184 15.47 -4.94 11.36
C THR A 184 14.57 -3.70 11.46
N GLY A 185 13.28 -3.89 11.72
CA GLY A 185 12.32 -2.80 11.89
C GLY A 185 12.64 -1.92 13.10
N LEU A 186 12.93 -2.54 14.25
CA LEU A 186 13.34 -1.83 15.46
C LEU A 186 14.64 -1.05 15.24
N GLY A 187 15.63 -1.64 14.56
CA GLY A 187 16.87 -0.94 14.22
C GLY A 187 16.65 0.27 13.31
N LYS A 188 15.75 0.16 12.31
CA LYS A 188 15.39 1.30 11.44
C LYS A 188 14.68 2.40 12.22
N LEU A 189 13.79 2.05 13.14
CA LEU A 189 13.10 3.03 13.97
C LEU A 189 14.08 3.77 14.89
N GLU A 190 15.05 3.07 15.49
CA GLU A 190 16.07 3.69 16.35
C GLU A 190 16.92 4.73 15.59
N ALA A 191 17.19 4.49 14.31
CA ALA A 191 17.94 5.42 13.46
C ALA A 191 17.14 6.67 13.07
N VAL A 192 15.80 6.65 13.17
CA VAL A 192 14.95 7.80 12.88
C VAL A 192 14.91 8.72 14.10
N LYS A 193 15.27 9.99 13.91
CA LYS A 193 15.30 11.04 14.96
C LYS A 193 13.98 11.19 15.73
N ASP A 194 12.86 10.73 15.19
CA ASP A 194 11.56 10.78 15.86
C ASP A 194 11.45 9.84 17.07
N ILE A 195 12.31 8.81 17.19
CA ILE A 195 12.39 8.03 18.44
C ILE A 195 12.95 8.88 19.60
N GLU A 196 13.76 9.90 19.31
CA GLU A 196 14.24 10.83 20.34
C GLU A 196 13.07 11.53 21.06
N ARG A 197 12.00 11.88 20.32
CA ARG A 197 10.75 12.44 20.89
C ARG A 197 9.90 11.42 21.63
N LEU A 198 9.96 10.14 21.26
CA LEU A 198 9.20 9.08 21.94
C LEU A 198 9.86 8.63 23.25
N LYS A 199 11.20 8.74 23.35
CA LYS A 199 11.94 8.48 24.59
C LYS A 199 11.47 9.36 25.74
N ASP A 200 11.03 10.59 25.45
CA ASP A 200 10.49 11.54 26.43
C ASP A 200 9.13 11.12 27.03
N TYR A 201 8.40 10.17 26.42
CA TYR A 201 7.13 9.64 26.95
C TYR A 201 7.30 8.38 27.78
N VAL A 202 8.50 7.77 27.77
CA VAL A 202 8.79 6.51 28.47
C VAL A 202 9.52 6.75 29.80
N PHE A 203 9.90 7.99 30.11
CA PHE A 203 10.52 8.39 31.38
C PHE A 203 9.82 9.59 32.01
#